data_AF-A0ABD5S5C8-F1
#
_entry.id   AF-A0ABD5S5C8-F1
#
_cell.length_a   1.000
_cell.length_b   1.000
_cell.length_c   1.000
_cell.angle_alpha   90.00
_cell.angle_beta   90.00
_cell.angle_gamma   90.00
#
_symmetry.space_group_name_H-M   'P 1'
#
loop_
_entity.id
_entity.type
_entity.pdbx_description
1 polymer ?
#
loop_
_entity_poly.entity_id
_entity_poly.type
_entity_poly.pdbx_seq_one_letter_code
_entity_poly.pdbx_strand_id
1 'polypeptide(L)'
;RAGDWVTNPDFETTLEAGDVVLLRGTDEGLREVYEAATGDAYEVPDVPEPTIDDLERAVDAIVLMKNMSEVAVDLAYGAMLFDSEGVAEEVNELEAEVDQLQSRFEAWTLQAASRVEDPVQLRGLVHLATATEVISDAALEISEGVLRGIDAHPVVAAAVEESDEIIVRVEVQDGSDLDSATLADREVQTETGMRVVA
;
A
#
# COMPACT_ATOMS: atom_id res chain seq x y z
N ARG A 1 -3.72 -8.06 -26.99
CA ARG A 1 -4.13 -7.92 -28.41
C ARG A 1 -3.41 -8.94 -29.28
N ALA A 2 -4.10 -9.84 -29.98
CA ALA A 2 -3.50 -10.78 -30.96
C ALA A 2 -2.21 -11.54 -30.52
N GLY A 3 -2.03 -11.77 -29.20
CA GLY A 3 -0.84 -12.39 -28.61
C GLY A 3 0.05 -11.47 -27.76
N ASP A 4 -0.11 -10.14 -27.87
CA ASP A 4 0.72 -9.15 -27.17
C ASP A 4 0.01 -8.57 -25.93
N TRP A 5 0.79 -8.38 -24.86
CA TRP A 5 0.36 -7.75 -23.60
C TRP A 5 0.69 -6.26 -23.61
N VAL A 6 -0.29 -5.43 -23.21
CA VAL A 6 -0.06 -4.03 -22.86
C VAL A 6 -0.05 -3.95 -21.34
N THR A 7 1.11 -3.70 -20.74
CA THR A 7 1.31 -3.80 -19.28
C THR A 7 1.14 -2.48 -18.54
N ASN A 8 1.12 -1.34 -19.25
CA ASN A 8 0.90 -0.03 -18.68
C ASN A 8 0.01 0.81 -19.63
N PRO A 9 -1.31 0.52 -19.68
CA PRO A 9 -2.22 1.28 -20.52
C PRO A 9 -2.36 2.73 -20.02
N ASP A 10 -2.36 3.68 -20.95
CA ASP A 10 -2.57 5.11 -20.67
C ASP A 10 -3.99 5.56 -21.08
N PHE A 11 -4.29 6.86 -20.93
CA PHE A 11 -5.60 7.43 -21.27
C PHE A 11 -5.91 7.39 -22.79
N GLU A 12 -4.91 7.17 -23.65
CA GLU A 12 -5.10 7.02 -25.10
C GLU A 12 -5.33 5.55 -25.50
N THR A 13 -5.16 4.61 -24.57
CA THR A 13 -5.31 3.18 -24.82
C THR A 13 -6.78 2.82 -25.03
N THR A 14 -7.10 2.36 -26.23
CA THR A 14 -8.46 1.94 -26.62
C THR A 14 -8.73 0.47 -26.27
N LEU A 15 -9.96 0.13 -25.89
CA LEU A 15 -10.39 -1.27 -25.73
C LEU A 15 -11.20 -1.71 -26.97
N GLU A 16 -10.92 -2.90 -27.49
CA GLU A 16 -11.63 -3.49 -28.64
C GLU A 16 -12.38 -4.76 -28.25
N ALA A 17 -13.43 -5.10 -29.02
CA ALA A 17 -14.18 -6.33 -28.79
C ALA A 17 -13.27 -7.56 -28.96
N GLY A 18 -13.22 -8.40 -27.92
CA GLY A 18 -12.35 -9.57 -27.87
C GLY A 18 -11.01 -9.35 -27.16
N ASP A 19 -10.74 -8.13 -26.67
CA ASP A 19 -9.65 -7.90 -25.73
C ASP A 19 -9.94 -8.58 -24.38
N VAL A 20 -8.86 -9.02 -23.72
CA VAL A 20 -8.89 -9.55 -22.36
C VAL A 20 -8.19 -8.53 -21.46
N VAL A 21 -8.91 -8.02 -20.47
CA VAL A 21 -8.42 -7.02 -19.52
C VAL A 21 -8.23 -7.68 -18.16
N LEU A 22 -7.08 -7.43 -17.53
CA LEU A 22 -6.81 -7.82 -16.14
C LEU A 22 -7.04 -6.60 -15.25
N LEU A 23 -8.00 -6.68 -14.34
CA LEU A 23 -8.41 -5.58 -13.46
C LEU A 23 -7.94 -5.81 -12.03
N ARG A 24 -7.58 -4.73 -11.33
CA ARG A 24 -7.25 -4.71 -9.90
C ARG A 24 -7.85 -3.44 -9.30
N GLY A 25 -8.54 -3.55 -8.17
CA GLY A 25 -9.18 -2.42 -7.50
C GLY A 25 -10.02 -2.85 -6.31
N THR A 26 -10.85 -1.93 -5.80
CA THR A 26 -11.87 -2.24 -4.79
C THR A 26 -13.02 -3.03 -5.43
N ASP A 27 -13.81 -3.74 -4.62
CA ASP A 27 -15.00 -4.47 -5.10
C ASP A 27 -16.02 -3.54 -5.77
N GLU A 28 -16.08 -2.28 -5.33
CA GLU A 28 -16.96 -1.27 -5.91
C GLU A 28 -16.48 -0.83 -7.30
N GLY A 29 -15.22 -0.44 -7.43
CA GLY A 29 -14.64 -0.09 -8.75
C GLY A 29 -14.62 -1.29 -9.70
N LEU A 30 -14.38 -2.50 -9.19
CA LEU A 30 -14.44 -3.72 -10.00
C LEU A 30 -15.85 -3.97 -10.56
N ARG A 31 -16.90 -3.79 -9.75
CA ARG A 31 -18.29 -3.94 -10.19
C ARG A 31 -18.61 -3.01 -11.35
N GLU A 32 -18.25 -1.73 -11.23
CA GLU A 32 -18.50 -0.72 -12.27
C GLU A 32 -17.78 -1.04 -13.58
N VAL A 33 -16.48 -1.35 -13.51
CA VAL A 33 -15.70 -1.64 -14.72
C VAL A 33 -16.11 -2.98 -15.34
N TYR A 34 -16.43 -3.99 -14.54
CA TYR A 34 -16.90 -5.28 -15.04
C TYR A 34 -18.23 -5.16 -15.79
N GLU A 35 -19.20 -4.44 -15.21
CA GLU A 35 -20.49 -4.20 -15.86
C GLU A 35 -20.32 -3.37 -17.14
N ALA A 36 -19.47 -2.34 -17.12
CA ALA A 36 -19.18 -1.55 -18.31
C ALA A 36 -18.50 -2.37 -19.43
N ALA A 37 -17.63 -3.32 -19.07
CA ALA A 37 -16.87 -4.12 -20.03
C ALA A 37 -17.67 -5.32 -20.59
N THR A 38 -18.57 -5.90 -19.80
CA THR A 38 -19.27 -7.15 -20.16
C THR A 38 -20.77 -6.95 -20.43
N GLY A 39 -21.38 -5.94 -19.82
CA GLY A 39 -22.83 -5.75 -19.78
C GLY A 39 -23.55 -6.60 -18.72
N ASP A 40 -22.81 -7.42 -17.96
CA ASP A 40 -23.34 -8.29 -16.91
C ASP A 40 -22.91 -7.79 -15.52
N ALA A 41 -23.71 -8.06 -14.49
CA ALA A 41 -23.35 -7.74 -13.11
C ALA A 41 -22.22 -8.66 -12.61
N TYR A 42 -21.24 -8.10 -11.90
CA TYR A 42 -20.19 -8.89 -11.28
C TYR A 42 -20.71 -9.64 -10.04
N GLU A 43 -20.57 -10.96 -10.03
CA GLU A 43 -20.84 -11.80 -8.86
C GLU A 43 -19.56 -12.00 -8.06
N VAL A 44 -19.55 -11.49 -6.82
CA VAL A 44 -18.42 -11.68 -5.90
C VAL A 44 -18.33 -13.17 -5.52
N PRO A 45 -17.18 -13.83 -5.71
CA PRO A 45 -17.01 -15.22 -5.32
C PRO A 45 -17.17 -15.40 -3.79
N ASP A 46 -17.88 -16.44 -3.38
CA ASP A 46 -17.89 -16.86 -1.97
C ASP A 46 -16.50 -17.37 -1.56
N VAL A 47 -15.80 -16.60 -0.73
CA VAL A 47 -14.53 -17.02 -0.13
C VAL A 47 -14.84 -17.76 1.18
N PRO A 48 -14.40 -19.02 1.34
CA PRO A 48 -14.64 -19.76 2.58
C PRO A 48 -13.94 -19.09 3.76
N GLU A 49 -14.64 -18.96 4.89
CA GLU A 49 -14.06 -18.40 6.12
C GLU A 49 -12.90 -19.27 6.61
N PRO A 50 -11.79 -18.66 7.05
CA PRO A 50 -10.67 -19.39 7.63
C PRO A 50 -11.16 -20.14 8.88
N THR A 51 -10.83 -21.42 8.98
CA THR A 51 -11.29 -22.29 10.07
C THR A 51 -10.35 -22.28 11.29
N ILE A 52 -9.26 -21.51 11.23
CA ILE A 52 -8.21 -21.47 12.25
C ILE A 52 -7.98 -20.01 12.66
N ASP A 53 -8.45 -19.62 13.84
CA ASP A 53 -8.35 -18.24 14.37
C ASP A 53 -6.92 -17.68 14.36
N ASP A 54 -5.92 -18.50 14.67
CA ASP A 54 -4.51 -18.06 14.67
C ASP A 54 -4.00 -17.80 13.24
N LEU A 55 -4.53 -18.49 12.23
CA LEU A 55 -4.20 -18.23 10.84
C LEU A 55 -4.80 -16.91 10.37
N GLU A 56 -6.05 -16.63 10.73
CA GLU A 56 -6.72 -15.35 10.43
C GLU A 56 -5.93 -14.18 11.03
N ARG A 57 -5.57 -14.27 12.32
CA ARG A 57 -4.73 -13.24 12.99
C ARG A 57 -3.38 -13.05 12.32
N ALA A 58 -2.75 -14.13 11.85
CA ALA A 58 -1.47 -14.05 11.14
C ALA A 58 -1.62 -13.33 9.78
N VAL A 59 -2.72 -13.59 9.06
CA VAL A 59 -3.03 -12.89 7.80
C VAL A 59 -3.29 -11.41 8.06
N ASP A 60 -4.13 -11.08 9.05
CA ASP A 60 -4.42 -9.69 9.43
C ASP A 60 -3.15 -8.93 9.82
N ALA A 61 -2.25 -9.59 10.57
CA ALA A 61 -0.96 -9.01 10.95
C ALA A 61 -0.12 -8.65 9.72
N ILE A 62 0.02 -9.57 8.75
CA ILE A 62 0.78 -9.30 7.53
C ILE A 62 0.14 -8.16 6.73
N VAL A 63 -1.18 -8.14 6.59
CA VAL A 63 -1.88 -7.06 5.87
C VAL A 63 -1.59 -5.71 6.53
N LEU A 64 -1.65 -5.66 7.86
CA LEU A 64 -1.36 -4.43 8.60
C LEU A 64 0.11 -4.04 8.47
N MET A 65 1.05 -4.97 8.65
CA MET A 65 2.48 -4.73 8.45
C MET A 65 2.75 -4.16 7.05
N LYS A 66 2.14 -4.75 6.01
CA LYS A 66 2.30 -4.31 4.62
C LYS A 66 1.80 -2.88 4.42
N ASN A 67 0.64 -2.56 5.00
CA ASN A 67 0.08 -1.22 4.87
C ASN A 67 0.91 -0.19 5.64
N MET A 68 1.45 -0.56 6.81
CA MET A 68 2.35 0.28 7.59
C MET A 68 3.68 0.52 6.87
N SER A 69 4.29 -0.51 6.29
CA SER A 69 5.54 -0.37 5.54
C SER A 69 5.39 0.51 4.30
N GLU A 70 4.24 0.45 3.61
CA GLU A 70 3.95 1.35 2.50
C GLU A 70 3.88 2.81 2.95
N VAL A 71 3.12 3.09 4.02
CA VAL A 71 3.04 4.46 4.56
C VAL A 71 4.40 4.92 5.09
N ALA A 72 5.18 4.04 5.71
CA ALA A 72 6.51 4.36 6.19
C ALA A 72 7.44 4.81 5.04
N VAL A 73 7.39 4.16 3.88
CA VAL A 73 8.16 4.58 2.69
C VAL A 73 7.71 5.95 2.19
N ASP A 74 6.40 6.19 2.08
CA ASP A 74 5.86 7.49 1.66
C ASP A 74 6.32 8.60 2.62
N LEU A 75 6.23 8.35 3.93
CA LEU A 75 6.66 9.29 4.96
C LEU A 75 8.17 9.49 4.99
N ALA A 76 8.98 8.46 4.74
CA ALA A 76 10.43 8.56 4.71
C ALA A 76 10.91 9.46 3.58
N TYR A 77 10.36 9.30 2.38
CA TYR A 77 10.62 10.21 1.27
C TYR A 77 10.09 11.62 1.57
N GLY A 78 8.89 11.75 2.14
CA GLY A 78 8.37 13.05 2.56
C GLY A 78 9.24 13.77 3.59
N ALA A 79 9.74 13.06 4.60
CA ALA A 79 10.63 13.59 5.63
C ALA A 79 11.94 14.09 5.01
N MET A 80 12.52 13.31 4.11
CA MET A 80 13.76 13.66 3.41
C MET A 80 13.59 14.83 2.43
N LEU A 81 12.46 14.92 1.72
CA LEU A 81 12.21 15.99 0.74
C LEU A 81 11.88 17.34 1.39
N PHE A 82 11.31 17.31 2.59
CA PHE A 82 10.85 18.51 3.30
C PHE A 82 11.62 18.78 4.60
N ASP A 83 12.75 18.10 4.80
CA ASP A 83 13.62 18.18 5.99
C ASP A 83 12.81 18.15 7.30
N SER A 84 11.89 17.18 7.40
CA SER A 84 10.92 17.10 8.50
C SER A 84 11.32 16.07 9.55
N GLU A 85 11.96 16.51 10.63
CA GLU A 85 12.32 15.67 11.77
C GLU A 85 11.11 14.96 12.38
N GLY A 86 9.98 15.66 12.54
CA GLY A 86 8.75 15.06 13.10
C GLY A 86 8.16 13.95 12.25
N VAL A 87 8.26 14.03 10.91
CA VAL A 87 7.83 12.93 10.03
C VAL A 87 8.84 11.78 10.08
N ALA A 88 10.14 12.06 10.19
CA ALA A 88 11.14 11.02 10.37
C ALA A 88 10.99 10.28 11.71
N GLU A 89 10.61 10.97 12.79
CA GLU A 89 10.25 10.34 14.06
C GLU A 89 9.05 9.40 13.91
N GLU A 90 8.01 9.81 13.17
CA GLU A 90 6.86 8.94 12.89
C GLU A 90 7.26 7.67 12.11
N VAL A 91 8.18 7.76 11.15
CA VAL A 91 8.72 6.58 10.45
C VAL A 91 9.37 5.60 11.43
N ASN A 92 10.12 6.10 12.40
CA ASN A 92 10.75 5.27 13.43
C ASN A 92 9.71 4.60 14.37
N GLU A 93 8.63 5.31 14.72
CA GLU A 93 7.53 4.69 15.49
C GLU A 93 6.79 3.63 14.67
N LEU A 94 6.58 3.85 13.38
CA LEU A 94 5.99 2.85 12.47
C LEU A 94 6.84 1.59 12.37
N GLU A 95 8.16 1.70 12.26
CA GLU A 95 9.07 0.55 12.24
C GLU A 95 8.96 -0.26 13.54
N ALA A 96 8.94 0.41 14.70
CA ALA A 96 8.79 -0.25 15.98
C ALA A 96 7.44 -0.98 16.14
N GLU A 97 6.37 -0.46 15.52
CA GLU A 97 5.06 -1.14 15.47
C GLU A 97 5.07 -2.34 14.51
N VAL A 98 5.73 -2.23 13.34
CA VAL A 98 5.93 -3.36 12.40
C VAL A 98 6.69 -4.50 13.07
N ASP A 99 7.75 -4.19 13.82
CA ASP A 99 8.54 -5.15 14.60
C ASP A 99 7.68 -5.91 15.63
N GLN A 100 6.85 -5.19 16.37
CA GLN A 100 5.94 -5.78 17.34
C GLN A 100 4.90 -6.68 16.65
N LEU A 101 4.38 -6.27 15.49
CA LEU A 101 3.45 -7.06 14.70
C LEU A 101 4.11 -8.33 14.15
N GLN A 102 5.36 -8.24 13.68
CA GLN A 102 6.12 -9.40 13.21
C GLN A 102 6.27 -10.45 14.31
N SER A 103 6.63 -10.03 15.53
CA SER A 103 6.76 -10.94 16.66
C SER A 103 5.44 -11.69 16.96
N ARG A 104 4.30 -10.98 16.89
CA ARG A 104 2.97 -11.59 17.07
C ARG A 104 2.61 -12.52 15.92
N PHE A 105 2.87 -12.09 14.68
CA PHE A 105 2.67 -12.86 13.46
C PHE A 105 3.40 -14.21 13.52
N GLU A 106 4.67 -14.22 13.92
CA GLU A 106 5.46 -15.45 14.06
C GLU A 106 4.82 -16.41 15.07
N ALA A 107 4.40 -15.89 16.23
CA ALA A 107 3.75 -16.68 17.26
C ALA A 107 2.43 -17.30 16.79
N TRP A 108 1.60 -16.55 16.06
CA TRP A 108 0.35 -17.04 15.49
C TRP A 108 0.58 -18.05 14.37
N THR A 109 1.55 -17.80 13.50
CA THR A 109 1.92 -18.72 12.41
C THR A 109 2.39 -20.06 12.96
N LEU A 110 3.21 -20.06 14.02
CA LEU A 110 3.66 -21.30 14.68
C LEU A 110 2.50 -22.06 15.34
N GLN A 111 1.53 -21.36 15.93
CA GLN A 111 0.34 -21.98 16.50
C GLN A 111 -0.55 -22.59 15.43
N ALA A 112 -0.78 -21.85 14.33
CA ALA A 112 -1.54 -22.32 13.18
C ALA A 112 -0.86 -23.54 12.51
N ALA A 113 0.47 -23.57 12.43
CA ALA A 113 1.25 -24.68 11.87
C ALA A 113 0.94 -26.03 12.54
N SER A 114 0.56 -26.04 13.82
CA SER A 114 0.17 -27.26 14.53
C SER A 114 -1.23 -27.79 14.19
N ARG A 115 -2.05 -26.98 13.52
CA ARG A 115 -3.48 -27.25 13.24
C ARG A 115 -3.79 -27.38 11.75
N VAL A 116 -2.90 -26.92 10.87
CA VAL A 116 -3.01 -27.13 9.42
C VAL A 116 -2.51 -28.52 9.02
N GLU A 117 -3.11 -29.10 7.97
CA GLU A 117 -2.73 -30.43 7.47
C GLU A 117 -1.31 -30.44 6.85
N ASP A 118 -0.94 -29.37 6.17
CA ASP A 118 0.39 -29.17 5.59
C ASP A 118 0.96 -27.78 5.97
N PRO A 119 1.89 -27.73 6.95
CA PRO A 119 2.53 -26.48 7.36
C PRO A 119 3.33 -25.78 6.25
N VAL A 120 3.71 -26.48 5.17
CA VAL A 120 4.42 -25.87 4.05
C VAL A 120 3.60 -24.77 3.39
N GLN A 121 2.26 -24.84 3.46
CA GLN A 121 1.36 -23.82 2.92
C GLN A 121 1.56 -22.46 3.60
N LEU A 122 2.04 -22.42 4.85
CA LEU A 122 2.30 -21.18 5.59
C LEU A 122 3.59 -20.47 5.16
N ARG A 123 4.43 -21.11 4.33
CA ARG A 123 5.72 -20.53 3.89
C ARG A 123 5.55 -19.19 3.18
N GLY A 124 4.48 -19.03 2.41
CA GLY A 124 4.19 -17.77 1.72
C GLY A 124 4.02 -16.60 2.69
N LEU A 125 3.32 -16.83 3.81
CA LEU A 125 3.12 -15.83 4.85
C LEU A 125 4.45 -15.40 5.48
N VAL A 126 5.33 -16.36 5.79
CA VAL A 126 6.65 -16.05 6.35
C VAL A 126 7.47 -15.18 5.39
N HIS A 127 7.45 -15.49 4.08
CA HIS A 127 8.14 -14.66 3.09
C HIS A 127 7.58 -13.24 2.98
N LEU A 128 6.25 -13.09 3.04
CA LEU A 128 5.61 -11.77 3.04
C LEU A 128 5.98 -10.96 4.28
N ALA A 129 5.97 -11.58 5.46
CA ALA A 129 6.36 -10.92 6.70
C ALA A 129 7.81 -10.41 6.64
N THR A 130 8.75 -11.26 6.21
CA THR A 130 10.16 -10.84 6.04
C THR A 130 10.31 -9.73 5.01
N ALA A 131 9.63 -9.83 3.85
CA ALA A 131 9.73 -8.78 2.84
C ALA A 131 9.19 -7.43 3.35
N THR A 132 8.16 -7.47 4.19
CA THR A 132 7.51 -6.28 4.74
C THR A 132 8.38 -5.61 5.81
N GLU A 133 9.04 -6.38 6.67
CA GLU A 133 10.02 -5.84 7.63
C GLU A 133 11.19 -5.20 6.89
N VAL A 134 11.79 -5.87 5.90
CA VAL A 134 12.87 -5.29 5.09
C VAL A 134 12.48 -3.96 4.45
N ILE A 135 11.22 -3.80 4.01
CA ILE A 135 10.72 -2.52 3.47
C ILE A 135 10.61 -1.46 4.57
N SER A 136 10.12 -1.84 5.75
CA SER A 136 9.99 -0.95 6.91
C SER A 136 11.37 -0.46 7.39
N ASP A 137 12.34 -1.36 7.52
CA ASP A 137 13.72 -1.04 7.88
C ASP A 137 14.34 -0.07 6.86
N ALA A 138 14.14 -0.34 5.57
CA ALA A 138 14.63 0.52 4.51
C ALA A 138 14.00 1.93 4.58
N ALA A 139 12.72 2.03 4.94
CA ALA A 139 12.07 3.32 5.16
C ALA A 139 12.71 4.09 6.31
N LEU A 140 13.02 3.41 7.42
CA LEU A 140 13.77 4.00 8.54
C LEU A 140 15.15 4.46 8.09
N GLU A 141 15.92 3.63 7.37
CA GLU A 141 17.24 3.99 6.83
C GLU A 141 17.20 5.24 5.94
N ILE A 142 16.14 5.43 5.14
CA ILE A 142 15.95 6.63 4.31
C ILE A 142 15.75 7.89 5.19
N SER A 143 14.95 7.79 6.25
CA SER A 143 14.60 8.92 7.11
C SER A 143 15.67 9.26 8.16
N GLU A 144 16.55 8.32 8.48
CA GLU A 144 17.61 8.44 9.50
C GLU A 144 18.54 9.65 9.30
N GLY A 145 18.81 10.03 8.05
CA GLY A 145 19.65 11.19 7.72
C GLY A 145 19.06 12.49 8.31
N VAL A 146 17.75 12.63 8.22
CA VAL A 146 16.99 13.79 8.73
C VAL A 146 17.13 13.91 10.24
N LEU A 147 16.97 12.79 10.97
CA LEU A 147 17.14 12.75 12.45
C LEU A 147 18.55 13.11 12.91
N ARG A 148 19.55 12.99 12.02
CA ARG A 148 20.95 13.34 12.29
C ARG A 148 21.32 14.73 11.79
N GLY A 149 20.36 15.50 11.28
CA GLY A 149 20.56 16.83 10.70
C GLY A 149 21.42 16.80 9.43
N ILE A 150 21.28 15.73 8.63
CA ILE A 150 21.97 15.57 7.36
C ILE A 150 20.97 15.83 6.23
N ASP A 151 21.12 16.96 5.56
CA ASP A 151 20.27 17.33 4.44
C ASP A 151 20.52 16.44 3.22
N ALA A 152 19.45 16.09 2.51
CA ALA A 152 19.57 15.38 1.24
C ALA A 152 20.15 16.30 0.15
N HIS A 153 20.99 15.74 -0.73
CA HIS A 153 21.47 16.50 -1.87
C HIS A 153 20.28 16.83 -2.80
N PRO A 154 20.20 18.04 -3.41
CA PRO A 154 19.10 18.44 -4.29
C PRO A 154 18.80 17.50 -5.49
N VAL A 155 19.70 16.56 -5.79
CA VAL A 155 19.50 15.55 -6.82
C VAL A 155 18.44 14.53 -6.43
N VAL A 156 18.26 14.29 -5.13
CA VAL A 156 17.25 13.36 -4.61
C VAL A 156 15.86 13.94 -4.86
N ALA A 157 15.65 15.22 -4.54
CA ALA A 157 14.39 15.90 -4.84
C ALA A 157 14.07 15.90 -6.34
N ALA A 158 15.05 16.24 -7.18
CA ALA A 158 14.87 16.19 -8.63
C ALA A 158 14.53 14.78 -9.16
N ALA A 159 15.13 13.73 -8.57
CA ALA A 159 14.85 12.36 -8.96
C ALA A 159 13.42 11.93 -8.58
N VAL A 160 12.92 12.36 -7.42
CA VAL A 160 11.52 12.08 -7.01
C VAL A 160 10.53 12.92 -7.83
N GLU A 161 10.88 14.13 -8.26
CA GLU A 161 10.02 14.91 -9.17
C GLU A 161 9.90 14.30 -10.58
N GLU A 162 10.90 13.54 -11.02
CA GLU A 162 10.91 12.86 -12.32
C GLU A 162 10.34 11.42 -12.29
N SER A 163 9.92 10.90 -11.12
CA SER A 163 9.29 9.58 -11.01
C SER A 163 7.80 9.57 -11.35
N ASP A 164 7.27 8.38 -11.61
CA ASP A 164 5.85 8.17 -11.91
C ASP A 164 4.94 8.53 -10.72
N GLU A 165 5.46 8.44 -9.50
CA GLU A 165 4.81 8.88 -8.26
C GLU A 165 5.64 10.00 -7.61
N ILE A 166 4.95 11.06 -7.15
CA ILE A 166 5.58 12.23 -6.53
C ILE A 166 4.97 12.47 -5.15
N ILE A 167 5.73 13.13 -4.28
CA ILE A 167 5.24 13.57 -2.96
C ILE A 167 5.19 15.09 -2.96
N VAL A 168 4.03 15.64 -2.58
CA VAL A 168 3.81 17.08 -2.52
C VAL A 168 3.25 17.48 -1.17
N ARG A 169 3.61 18.69 -0.71
CA ARG A 169 3.04 19.30 0.48
C ARG A 169 2.12 20.45 0.07
N VAL A 170 0.87 20.41 0.49
CA VAL A 170 -0.16 21.41 0.14
C VAL A 170 -0.88 21.87 1.41
N GLU A 171 -1.10 23.17 1.52
CA GLU A 171 -1.88 23.77 2.61
C GLU A 171 -3.34 23.94 2.19
N VAL A 172 -4.27 23.36 2.95
CA VAL A 172 -5.72 23.52 2.74
C VAL A 172 -6.10 24.97 3.02
N GLN A 173 -6.61 25.66 2.00
CA GLN A 173 -6.99 27.06 2.09
C GLN A 173 -8.42 27.22 2.63
N ASP A 174 -8.67 28.33 3.33
CA ASP A 174 -10.00 28.70 3.82
C ASP A 174 -11.04 28.70 2.68
N GLY A 175 -12.15 28.00 2.87
CA GLY A 175 -13.25 27.91 1.91
C GLY A 175 -12.97 27.06 0.66
N SER A 176 -11.87 26.31 0.64
CA SER A 176 -11.61 25.31 -0.41
C SER A 176 -12.53 24.08 -0.29
N ASP A 177 -12.59 23.25 -1.32
CA ASP A 177 -13.47 22.06 -1.32
C ASP A 177 -13.12 21.03 -0.24
N LEU A 178 -11.87 21.03 0.24
CA LEU A 178 -11.38 20.18 1.33
C LEU A 178 -11.50 20.84 2.71
N ASP A 179 -11.83 22.13 2.79
CA ASP A 179 -12.05 22.80 4.07
C ASP A 179 -13.24 22.18 4.79
N SER A 180 -13.00 21.66 6.00
CA SER A 180 -14.00 21.02 6.87
C SER A 180 -14.69 19.78 6.27
N ALA A 181 -14.13 19.20 5.21
CA ALA A 181 -14.59 17.94 4.63
C ALA A 181 -13.80 16.75 5.20
N THR A 182 -14.42 15.57 5.25
CA THR A 182 -13.65 14.34 5.49
C THR A 182 -13.06 13.84 4.17
N LEU A 183 -11.95 13.09 4.24
CA LEU A 183 -11.37 12.46 3.05
C LEU A 183 -12.34 11.48 2.38
N ALA A 184 -13.23 10.86 3.16
CA ALA A 184 -14.27 9.97 2.67
C ALA A 184 -15.35 10.72 1.89
N ASP A 185 -15.81 11.88 2.37
CA ASP A 185 -16.85 12.67 1.67
C ASP A 185 -16.40 13.16 0.29
N ARG A 186 -15.09 13.29 0.10
CA ARG A 186 -14.48 13.78 -1.14
C ARG A 186 -13.78 12.70 -1.95
N GLU A 187 -13.77 11.47 -1.46
CA GLU A 187 -13.17 10.29 -2.08
C GLU A 187 -11.81 10.59 -2.74
N VAL A 188 -10.94 11.33 -2.03
CA VAL A 188 -9.77 12.00 -2.62
C VAL A 188 -8.91 11.04 -3.45
N GLN A 189 -8.66 9.83 -2.93
CA GLN A 189 -7.88 8.82 -3.64
C GLN A 189 -8.57 8.31 -4.90
N THR A 190 -9.87 8.06 -4.85
CA THR A 190 -10.64 7.54 -5.99
C THR A 190 -10.76 8.59 -7.10
N GLU A 191 -11.06 9.84 -6.74
CA GLU A 191 -11.34 10.90 -7.69
C GLU A 191 -10.07 11.54 -8.29
N THR A 192 -8.96 11.53 -7.55
CA THR A 192 -7.74 12.24 -7.97
C THR A 192 -6.55 11.31 -8.22
N GLY A 193 -6.61 10.07 -7.75
CA GLY A 193 -5.46 9.16 -7.68
C GLY A 193 -4.47 9.49 -6.55
N MET A 194 -4.61 10.64 -5.88
CA MET A 194 -3.68 11.06 -4.82
C MET A 194 -4.03 10.43 -3.47
N ARG A 195 -3.02 9.89 -2.79
CA ARG A 195 -3.14 9.38 -1.42
C ARG A 195 -2.69 10.44 -0.42
N VAL A 196 -3.50 10.68 0.61
CA VAL A 196 -3.10 11.47 1.79
C VAL A 196 -2.40 10.53 2.78
N VAL A 197 -1.16 10.86 3.14
CA VAL A 197 -0.31 10.00 3.99
C VAL A 197 -0.02 10.59 5.38
N ALA A 198 -0.20 11.91 5.54
CA ALA A 198 -0.05 12.65 6.81
C ALA A 198 -0.90 13.93 6.81
#